data_AF-A0AA41UHA4-F1
#
_entry.id   AF-A0AA41UHA4-F1
#
_cell.length_a   1.000
_cell.length_b   1.000
_cell.length_c   1.000
_cell.angle_alpha   90.00
_cell.angle_beta   90.00
_cell.angle_gamma   90.00
#
_symmetry.space_group_name_H-M   'P 1'
#
loop_
_entity.id
_entity.type
_entity.pdbx_description
1 polymer ?
#
loop_
_entity_poly.entity_id
_entity_poly.type
_entity_poly.pdbx_seq_one_letter_code
_entity_poly.pdbx_strand_id
1 'polypeptide(L)'
;MSNVTFISAPARESAATATDLAAVKARHPSFKTKVIIESPLASPSKSGLGLNQLYGRAALRDSLLRGEAPMASHMLYAQKFVLDDTDELEREIGMVAGFAWLALVDRVVVYVDRGISNGMREGIRRAEELNVIVEERSIPGWERG
;
A
#
# COMPACT_ATOMS: atom_id res chain seq x y z
N MET A 1 -21.66 11.29 28.22
CA MET A 1 -20.79 10.13 27.91
C MET A 1 -21.17 9.67 26.52
N SER A 2 -20.25 9.63 25.56
CA SER A 2 -20.58 9.42 24.15
C SER A 2 -20.10 8.06 23.69
N ASN A 3 -21.03 7.20 23.24
CA ASN A 3 -20.69 5.87 22.77
C ASN A 3 -19.88 5.95 21.46
N VAL A 4 -18.56 5.79 21.57
CA VAL A 4 -17.70 5.56 20.41
C VAL A 4 -18.02 4.17 19.88
N THR A 5 -18.91 4.11 18.89
CA THR A 5 -19.16 2.89 18.13
C THR A 5 -17.92 2.60 17.31
N PHE A 6 -17.03 1.76 17.85
CA PHE A 6 -15.93 1.20 17.06
C PHE A 6 -16.55 0.42 15.91
N ILE A 7 -16.35 0.91 14.68
CA ILE A 7 -16.61 0.12 13.48
C ILE A 7 -15.57 -1.00 13.50
N SER A 8 -15.95 -2.14 14.07
CA SER A 8 -15.12 -3.34 14.05
C SER A 8 -14.86 -3.70 12.59
N ALA A 9 -13.58 -3.80 12.21
CA ALA A 9 -13.23 -4.44 10.95
C ALA A 9 -13.90 -5.83 10.92
N PRO A 10 -14.65 -6.19 9.86
CA PRO A 10 -15.45 -7.41 9.84
C PRO A 10 -14.56 -8.61 10.11
N ALA A 11 -15.03 -9.52 10.97
CA ALA A 11 -14.27 -10.68 11.41
C ALA A 11 -13.84 -11.51 10.19
N ARG A 12 -12.52 -11.60 9.97
CA ARG A 12 -11.99 -12.17 8.74
C ARG A 12 -11.76 -13.67 8.87
N GLU A 13 -12.82 -14.44 8.67
CA GLU A 13 -12.64 -15.79 8.14
C GLU A 13 -11.86 -15.72 6.82
N SER A 14 -10.89 -16.61 6.65
CA SER A 14 -10.07 -16.64 5.44
C SER A 14 -10.83 -17.29 4.29
N ALA A 15 -11.70 -16.52 3.64
CA ALA A 15 -12.50 -16.93 2.48
C ALA A 15 -11.67 -17.30 1.23
N ALA A 16 -10.34 -17.33 1.32
CA ALA A 16 -9.49 -17.86 0.27
C ALA A 16 -9.33 -19.39 0.44
N THR A 17 -10.11 -20.15 -0.33
CA THR A 17 -9.43 -21.15 -1.17
C THR A 17 -8.65 -20.33 -2.21
N ALA A 18 -7.34 -20.44 -2.38
CA ALA A 18 -6.30 -21.41 -1.97
C ALA A 18 -6.10 -22.66 -2.85
N THR A 19 -7.15 -23.27 -3.42
CA THR A 19 -6.99 -24.11 -4.63
C THR A 19 -6.61 -23.20 -5.80
N ASP A 20 -7.37 -22.12 -5.88
CA ASP A 20 -7.28 -20.93 -6.71
C ASP A 20 -5.93 -20.22 -6.45
N LEU A 21 -5.58 -20.13 -5.16
CA LEU A 21 -4.25 -19.91 -4.54
C LEU A 21 -3.01 -20.56 -5.18
N ALA A 22 -3.23 -21.75 -5.74
CA ALA A 22 -2.22 -22.77 -6.02
C ALA A 22 -2.14 -23.15 -7.50
N ALA A 23 -3.24 -23.06 -8.25
CA ALA A 23 -3.19 -22.78 -9.68
C ALA A 23 -2.49 -21.43 -9.93
N VAL A 24 -2.79 -20.43 -9.08
CA VAL A 24 -1.86 -19.41 -8.56
C VAL A 24 -0.70 -19.00 -9.46
N LYS A 25 0.50 -19.45 -9.09
CA LYS A 25 1.89 -18.81 -9.28
C LYS A 25 2.24 -19.05 -10.80
N ALA A 26 1.31 -19.68 -11.52
CA ALA A 26 1.51 -20.92 -12.23
C ALA A 26 1.79 -22.12 -11.26
N ARG A 27 2.21 -23.34 -11.65
CA ARG A 27 3.28 -23.66 -12.61
C ARG A 27 4.51 -22.73 -12.41
N HIS A 28 4.67 -22.23 -11.17
CA HIS A 28 5.31 -20.97 -10.76
C HIS A 28 6.84 -20.96 -11.02
N PRO A 29 7.36 -20.15 -11.97
CA PRO A 29 8.80 -19.92 -12.14
C PRO A 29 9.27 -18.65 -11.41
N SER A 30 8.36 -17.69 -11.19
CA SER A 30 8.55 -16.49 -10.36
C SER A 30 7.22 -15.72 -10.26
N PHE A 31 6.93 -15.17 -9.08
CA PHE A 31 6.16 -13.92 -9.01
C PHE A 31 7.02 -12.83 -9.68
N LYS A 32 6.80 -12.57 -10.98
CA LYS A 32 7.71 -11.70 -11.74
C LYS A 32 7.46 -10.22 -11.47
N THR A 33 6.19 -9.78 -11.47
CA THR A 33 5.81 -8.38 -11.25
C THR A 33 5.98 -8.01 -9.78
N LYS A 34 7.16 -7.47 -9.47
CA LYS A 34 7.53 -6.77 -8.26
C LYS A 34 6.91 -5.37 -8.36
N VAL A 35 6.18 -4.95 -7.33
CA VAL A 35 5.37 -3.73 -7.35
C VAL A 35 5.68 -2.89 -6.13
N ILE A 36 5.87 -1.57 -6.28
CA ILE A 36 5.70 -0.65 -5.15
C ILE A 36 4.24 -0.19 -5.10
N ILE A 37 3.62 -0.25 -3.91
CA ILE A 37 2.23 0.15 -3.68
C ILE A 37 2.20 1.55 -3.08
N GLU A 38 1.76 2.53 -3.86
CA GLU A 38 1.49 3.89 -3.38
C GLU A 38 0.04 4.03 -2.92
N SER A 39 -0.14 4.51 -1.68
CA SER A 39 -1.46 4.72 -1.07
C SER A 39 -1.34 5.72 0.10
N PRO A 40 -2.37 6.51 0.43
CA PRO A 40 -2.26 7.50 1.49
C PRO A 40 -2.12 6.83 2.86
N LEU A 41 -1.15 7.28 3.66
CA LEU A 41 -0.94 6.86 5.05
C LEU A 41 -1.31 7.96 6.03
N ALA A 42 -0.52 9.04 6.10
CA ALA A 42 -0.68 10.14 7.02
C ALA A 42 -2.09 10.77 7.01
N SER A 43 -2.55 11.22 8.18
CA SER A 43 -3.85 11.90 8.33
C SER A 43 -3.87 12.72 9.63
N PRO A 44 -4.49 13.92 9.65
CA PRO A 44 -4.62 14.74 10.87
C PRO A 44 -5.61 14.15 11.91
N SER A 45 -6.19 12.97 11.67
CA SER A 45 -7.14 12.33 12.57
C SER A 45 -6.83 10.84 12.75
N LYS A 46 -7.01 10.32 13.97
CA LYS A 46 -6.80 8.89 14.28
C LYS A 46 -7.73 7.97 13.47
N SER A 47 -8.95 8.42 13.20
CA SER A 47 -9.92 7.73 12.33
C SER A 47 -9.46 7.73 10.87
N GLY A 48 -9.02 8.87 10.34
CA GLY A 48 -8.49 8.97 8.98
C GLY A 48 -7.22 8.14 8.77
N LEU A 49 -6.31 8.12 9.75
CA LEU A 49 -5.12 7.25 9.75
C LEU A 49 -5.51 5.76 9.76
N GLY A 50 -6.49 5.38 10.59
CA GLY A 50 -7.02 4.01 10.62
C GLY A 50 -7.62 3.58 9.27
N LEU A 51 -8.44 4.44 8.65
CA LEU A 51 -9.03 4.20 7.32
C LEU A 51 -7.94 4.11 6.23
N ASN A 52 -6.94 4.98 6.27
CA ASN A 52 -5.79 4.96 5.36
C ASN A 52 -4.99 3.65 5.48
N GLN A 53 -4.68 3.20 6.71
CA GLN A 53 -4.03 1.91 6.92
C GLN A 53 -4.90 0.71 6.48
N LEU A 54 -6.22 0.77 6.64
CA LEU A 54 -7.11 -0.28 6.15
C LEU A 54 -7.18 -0.30 4.61
N TYR A 55 -7.15 0.87 3.97
CA TYR A 55 -7.07 0.99 2.50
C TYR A 55 -5.76 0.45 1.94
N GLY A 56 -4.62 0.81 2.53
CA GLY A 56 -3.32 0.26 2.13
C GLY A 56 -3.24 -1.27 2.30
N ARG A 57 -3.91 -1.83 3.34
CA ARG A 57 -4.09 -3.28 3.49
C ARG A 57 -4.99 -3.87 2.40
N ALA A 58 -5.97 -3.12 1.89
CA ALA A 58 -6.78 -3.53 0.74
C ALA A 58 -5.97 -3.50 -0.57
N ALA A 59 -5.16 -2.46 -0.80
CA ALA A 59 -4.25 -2.33 -1.94
C ALA A 59 -3.20 -3.45 -2.01
N LEU A 60 -2.55 -3.75 -0.88
CA LEU A 60 -1.68 -4.92 -0.74
C LEU A 60 -2.41 -6.22 -1.10
N ARG A 61 -3.67 -6.38 -0.65
CA ARG A 61 -4.46 -7.60 -0.88
C ARG A 61 -4.97 -7.72 -2.32
N ASP A 62 -5.28 -6.62 -2.99
CA ASP A 62 -5.65 -6.59 -4.41
C ASP A 62 -4.45 -7.02 -5.28
N SER A 63 -3.28 -6.39 -5.07
CA SER A 63 -2.03 -6.74 -5.76
C SER A 63 -1.60 -8.20 -5.54
N LEU A 64 -1.65 -8.70 -4.29
CA LEU A 64 -1.39 -10.11 -3.99
C LEU A 64 -2.33 -11.08 -4.71
N LEU A 65 -3.61 -10.71 -4.91
CA LEU A 65 -4.58 -11.53 -5.64
C LEU A 65 -4.42 -11.46 -7.17
N ARG A 66 -3.79 -10.40 -7.71
CA ARG A 66 -3.38 -10.32 -9.13
C ARG A 66 -2.18 -11.19 -9.48
N GLY A 67 -1.56 -11.85 -8.50
CA GLY A 67 -0.34 -12.63 -8.72
C GLY A 67 0.93 -11.77 -8.79
N GLU A 68 0.95 -10.64 -8.08
CA GLU A 68 2.09 -9.73 -7.98
C GLU A 68 2.86 -9.91 -6.66
N ALA A 69 4.05 -9.34 -6.57
CA ALA A 69 4.86 -9.24 -5.34
C ALA A 69 4.95 -7.78 -4.87
N PRO A 70 3.95 -7.28 -4.11
CA PRO A 70 3.92 -5.90 -3.65
C PRO A 70 4.81 -5.61 -2.45
N MET A 71 5.43 -4.43 -2.48
CA MET A 71 6.12 -3.76 -1.38
C MET A 71 5.38 -2.44 -1.07
N ALA A 72 5.03 -2.22 0.19
CA ALA A 72 4.45 -0.97 0.67
C ALA A 72 5.38 -0.39 1.74
N SER A 73 6.48 0.25 1.29
CA SER A 73 7.56 0.75 2.16
C SER A 73 7.05 1.73 3.22
N HIS A 74 6.17 2.66 2.85
CA HIS A 74 5.51 3.58 3.76
C HIS A 74 4.73 2.86 4.87
N MET A 75 4.01 1.77 4.55
CA MET A 75 3.28 0.95 5.53
C MET A 75 4.16 -0.03 6.30
N LEU A 76 5.35 -0.35 5.80
CA LEU A 76 6.31 -1.26 6.44
C LEU A 76 7.18 -0.51 7.45
N TYR A 77 7.69 0.66 7.06
CA TYR A 77 8.64 1.42 7.84
C TYR A 77 7.95 2.33 8.88
N ALA A 78 6.79 2.91 8.60
CA ALA A 78 6.00 3.65 9.59
C ALA A 78 5.21 2.75 10.57
N GLN A 79 5.74 1.56 10.90
CA GLN A 79 5.18 0.70 11.92
C GLN A 79 5.73 1.07 13.30
N LYS A 80 4.94 0.81 14.34
CA LYS A 80 5.33 1.09 15.72
C LYS A 80 6.64 0.37 16.05
N PHE A 81 7.63 1.12 16.56
CA PHE A 81 9.00 0.67 16.84
C PHE A 81 9.87 0.40 15.60
N VAL A 82 9.52 0.92 14.42
CA VAL A 82 10.36 0.89 13.22
C VAL A 82 10.83 2.29 12.85
N LEU A 83 9.92 3.20 12.44
CA LEU A 83 10.15 4.64 12.25
C LEU A 83 8.86 5.42 12.58
N ASP A 84 8.99 6.67 13.03
CA ASP A 84 7.89 7.61 13.24
C ASP A 84 7.72 8.55 12.02
N ASP A 85 6.63 8.36 11.25
CA ASP A 85 6.27 9.22 10.08
C ASP A 85 5.88 10.66 10.48
N THR A 86 5.92 11.01 11.77
CA THR A 86 5.75 12.38 12.27
C THR A 86 7.06 13.08 12.65
N ASP A 87 8.20 12.36 12.68
CA ASP A 87 9.53 12.96 12.72
C ASP A 87 10.08 13.15 11.29
N GLU A 88 10.65 14.32 11.00
CA GLU A 88 11.08 14.68 9.63
C GLU A 88 12.27 13.84 9.15
N LEU A 89 13.19 13.47 10.04
CA LEU A 89 14.39 12.69 9.71
C LEU A 89 14.07 11.20 9.59
N GLU A 90 13.29 10.64 10.51
CA GLU A 90 12.83 9.26 10.39
C GLU A 90 11.93 9.07 9.15
N ARG A 91 11.09 10.07 8.82
CA ARG A 91 10.35 10.09 7.56
C ARG A 91 11.26 10.11 6.33
N GLU A 92 12.30 10.94 6.30
CA GLU A 92 13.27 10.97 5.19
C GLU A 92 13.98 9.61 5.03
N ILE A 93 14.43 9.00 6.13
CA ILE A 93 15.05 7.66 6.14
C ILE A 93 14.09 6.62 5.53
N GLY A 94 12.81 6.64 5.93
CA GLY A 94 11.78 5.76 5.39
C GLY A 94 11.51 5.96 3.90
N MET A 95 11.51 7.21 3.43
CA MET A 95 11.36 7.56 2.02
C MET A 95 12.56 7.09 1.18
N VAL A 96 13.79 7.39 1.61
CA VAL A 96 15.02 6.98 0.90
C VAL A 96 15.15 5.45 0.85
N ALA A 97 14.85 4.75 1.95
CA ALA A 97 14.80 3.30 1.99
C ALA A 97 13.72 2.73 1.06
N GLY A 98 12.57 3.40 0.93
CA GLY A 98 11.53 3.08 -0.05
C GLY A 98 12.00 3.27 -1.50
N PHE A 99 12.61 4.41 -1.81
CA PHE A 99 13.08 4.72 -3.16
C PHE A 99 14.21 3.81 -3.65
N ALA A 100 15.00 3.21 -2.75
CA ALA A 100 16.00 2.19 -3.11
C ALA A 100 15.39 0.98 -3.84
N TRP A 101 14.11 0.66 -3.59
CA TRP A 101 13.40 -0.43 -4.28
C TRP A 101 12.95 -0.08 -5.70
N LEU A 102 12.90 1.21 -6.10
CA LEU A 102 12.41 1.62 -7.43
C LEU A 102 13.25 1.03 -8.57
N ALA A 103 14.56 0.89 -8.38
CA ALA A 103 15.47 0.25 -9.33
C ALA A 103 15.29 -1.28 -9.44
N LEU A 104 14.43 -1.88 -8.60
CA LEU A 104 14.22 -3.32 -8.48
C LEU A 104 12.77 -3.76 -8.76
N VAL A 105 11.86 -2.85 -9.14
CA VAL A 105 10.45 -3.17 -9.45
C VAL A 105 10.09 -3.00 -10.91
N ASP A 106 9.08 -3.73 -11.38
CA ASP A 106 8.61 -3.65 -12.77
C ASP A 106 7.53 -2.56 -12.95
N ARG A 107 7.00 -2.01 -11.84
CA ARG A 107 6.11 -0.84 -11.78
C ARG A 107 5.90 -0.30 -10.36
N VAL A 108 5.45 0.94 -10.28
CA VAL A 108 4.73 1.52 -9.14
C VAL A 108 3.23 1.47 -9.43
N VAL A 109 2.42 1.07 -8.46
CA VAL A 109 0.96 1.05 -8.55
C VAL A 109 0.36 2.01 -7.53
N VAL A 110 -0.39 3.00 -8.01
CA VAL A 110 -0.98 4.08 -7.23
C VAL A 110 -2.46 3.80 -7.00
N TYR A 111 -2.87 3.65 -5.74
CA TYR A 111 -4.28 3.43 -5.39
C TYR A 111 -4.97 4.76 -5.08
N VAL A 112 -5.89 5.18 -5.97
CA VAL A 112 -6.34 6.58 -6.07
C VAL A 112 -7.69 6.92 -5.41
N ASP A 113 -8.45 5.93 -4.93
CA ASP A 113 -9.82 6.12 -4.39
C ASP A 113 -9.88 7.09 -3.21
N ARG A 114 -8.83 7.06 -2.37
CA ARG A 114 -8.64 7.99 -1.24
C ARG A 114 -7.79 9.22 -1.58
N GLY A 115 -7.48 9.40 -2.86
CA GLY A 115 -6.72 10.50 -3.44
C GLY A 115 -5.22 10.45 -3.19
N ILE A 116 -4.48 11.12 -4.09
CA ILE A 116 -3.02 11.15 -4.08
C ILE A 116 -2.51 12.14 -3.01
N SER A 117 -1.79 11.63 -2.02
CA SER A 117 -1.12 12.40 -0.96
C SER A 117 0.21 13.02 -1.45
N ASN A 118 0.85 13.86 -0.62
CA ASN A 118 2.16 14.43 -0.97
C ASN A 118 3.27 13.37 -1.05
N GLY A 119 3.31 12.42 -0.09
CA GLY A 119 4.24 11.28 -0.15
C GLY A 119 4.05 10.42 -1.41
N MET A 120 2.80 10.21 -1.84
CA MET A 120 2.54 9.52 -3.11
C MET A 120 3.00 10.33 -4.32
N ARG A 121 2.86 11.66 -4.32
CA ARG A 121 3.43 12.53 -5.38
C ARG A 121 4.95 12.44 -5.43
N GLU A 122 5.62 12.34 -4.29
CA GLU A 122 7.06 12.13 -4.19
C GLU A 122 7.46 10.77 -4.78
N GLY A 123 6.74 9.69 -4.42
CA GLY A 123 6.93 8.35 -4.99
C GLY A 123 6.68 8.25 -6.50
N ILE A 124 5.59 8.84 -6.99
CA ILE A 124 5.25 8.94 -8.42
C ILE A 124 6.36 9.68 -9.18
N ARG A 125 6.72 10.89 -8.74
CA ARG A 125 7.79 11.67 -9.38
C ARG A 125 9.11 10.89 -9.40
N ARG A 126 9.46 10.21 -8.31
CA ARG A 126 10.70 9.42 -8.23
C ARG A 126 10.67 8.20 -9.16
N ALA A 127 9.50 7.61 -9.40
CA ALA A 127 9.32 6.57 -10.41
C ALA A 127 9.48 7.11 -11.83
N GLU A 128 8.87 8.25 -12.14
CA GLU A 128 8.99 8.95 -13.44
C GLU A 128 10.45 9.33 -13.74
N GLU A 129 11.18 9.91 -12.78
CA GLU A 129 12.62 10.21 -12.88
C GLU A 129 13.49 8.99 -13.17
N LEU A 130 13.05 7.80 -12.74
CA LEU A 130 13.74 6.52 -12.95
C LEU A 130 13.17 5.74 -14.15
N ASN A 131 12.21 6.30 -14.90
CA ASN A 131 11.50 5.66 -16.01
C ASN A 131 10.80 4.34 -15.61
N VAL A 132 10.42 4.20 -14.34
CA VAL A 132 9.62 3.08 -13.83
C VAL A 132 8.15 3.31 -14.21
N ILE A 133 7.48 2.28 -14.71
CA ILE A 133 6.06 2.35 -15.10
C ILE A 133 5.22 2.72 -13.88
N VAL A 134 4.39 3.75 -14.00
CA VAL A 134 3.36 4.11 -13.01
C VAL A 134 1.99 3.64 -13.52
N GLU A 135 1.24 2.94 -12.68
CA GLU A 135 -0.10 2.41 -12.99
C GLU A 135 -1.11 2.85 -11.92
N GLU A 136 -2.14 3.60 -12.28
CA GLU A 136 -3.23 3.93 -11.35
C GLU A 136 -4.24 2.78 -11.21
N ARG A 137 -4.75 2.56 -9.99
CA ARG A 137 -5.77 1.54 -9.67
C ARG A 137 -6.81 2.05 -8.68
N SER A 138 -7.97 1.42 -8.74
CA SER A 138 -9.12 1.64 -7.87
C SER A 138 -9.65 0.34 -7.30
N ILE A 139 -10.16 0.40 -6.07
CA ILE A 139 -10.84 -0.71 -5.38
C ILE A 139 -12.27 -0.26 -5.05
N PRO A 140 -13.31 -0.86 -5.66
CA PRO A 140 -14.70 -0.49 -5.41
C PRO A 140 -15.07 -0.55 -3.92
N GLY A 141 -15.76 0.49 -3.43
CA GLY A 141 -16.13 0.66 -2.03
C GLY A 141 -15.09 1.39 -1.16
N TRP A 142 -14.07 2.00 -1.75
CA TRP A 142 -13.06 2.84 -1.07
C TRP A 142 -13.04 4.30 -1.51
N GLU A 143 -13.92 4.68 -2.44
CA GLU A 143 -14.11 6.02 -2.97
C GLU A 143 -14.48 7.01 -1.84
N ARG A 144 -14.09 8.27 -1.98
CA ARG A 144 -14.55 9.34 -1.09
C ARG A 144 -15.96 9.79 -1.50
N GLY A 145 -16.95 9.39 -0.71
CA GLY A 145 -18.22 10.12 -0.56
C GLY A 145 -18.07 11.37 0.30
#